data_AF-A0A8J5NFP1-F1
#
_entry.id   AF-A0A8J5NFP1-F1
#
_cell.length_a   1.000
_cell.length_b   1.000
_cell.length_c   1.000
_cell.angle_alpha   90.00
_cell.angle_beta   90.00
_cell.angle_gamma   90.00
#
_symmetry.space_group_name_H-M   'P 1'
#
loop_
_entity.id
_entity.type
_entity.pdbx_description
1 polymer ?
#
loop_
_entity_poly.entity_id
_entity_poly.type
_entity_poly.pdbx_seq_one_letter_code
_entity_poly.pdbx_strand_id
1 'polypeptide(L)'
;MKVCPYLSLPYRPKQPGPSLWLYALRSALVQTPIPDTHGKQVDLAPLPKRIDERGVVEFVDNGRPEYERIKLQTIQPDVIVLCTGYQQTFPFLDDKLKVNTNHLSSHVRGIWRREQPTMGFLGFVRPSLGAIPPLAEMQAQLWVLNLVAPRKLSVLNPGDEIHYKLHSKPADRVTYGVDHESYAYQLALDMNSAPGIVDIWRITRTTQILTMHSMCRLLIIWAFGAHFNTKFRLIGPWVWDGATEVLVSDEFWHTITRRPLLFGETLTISELLRG
;
A
#
# COMPACT_ATOMS: atom_id res chain seq x y z
N MET A 1 -14.83 2.10 -4.65
CA MET A 1 -15.18 0.93 -3.81
C MET A 1 -16.67 0.64 -4.00
N LYS A 2 -17.07 -0.49 -4.59
CA LYS A 2 -18.45 -0.71 -5.08
C LYS A 2 -19.51 -0.88 -3.97
N VAL A 3 -19.11 -1.23 -2.74
CA VAL A 3 -20.03 -1.51 -1.61
C VAL A 3 -20.37 -0.29 -0.76
N CYS A 4 -19.50 0.74 -0.74
CA CYS A 4 -19.70 1.94 0.09
C CYS A 4 -21.08 2.62 -0.06
N PRO A 5 -21.68 2.67 -1.26
CA PRO A 5 -23.02 3.25 -1.42
C PRO A 5 -24.08 2.51 -0.60
N TYR A 6 -23.99 1.18 -0.49
CA TYR A 6 -24.94 0.34 0.23
C TYR A 6 -24.74 0.42 1.76
N LEU A 7 -23.48 0.52 2.21
CA LEU A 7 -23.13 0.68 3.63
C LEU A 7 -23.51 2.05 4.18
N SER A 8 -23.35 3.10 3.37
CA SER A 8 -23.63 4.47 3.80
C SER A 8 -25.11 4.84 3.73
N LEU A 9 -25.90 4.16 2.87
CA LEU A 9 -27.32 4.47 2.65
C LEU A 9 -28.12 4.66 3.95
N PRO A 10 -27.98 3.80 4.98
CA PRO A 10 -28.78 3.91 6.19
C PRO A 10 -28.40 5.11 7.09
N TYR A 11 -27.22 5.69 6.87
CA TYR A 11 -26.66 6.80 7.66
C TYR A 11 -26.74 8.15 6.94
N ARG A 12 -27.26 8.18 5.71
CA ARG A 12 -27.45 9.45 5.00
C ARG A 12 -28.58 10.25 5.64
N PRO A 13 -28.41 11.57 5.80
CA PRO A 13 -29.50 12.43 6.26
C PRO A 13 -30.64 12.36 5.24
N LYS A 14 -31.86 12.02 5.70
CA LYS A 14 -33.07 11.96 4.87
C LYS A 14 -34.02 13.13 5.10
N GLN A 15 -33.94 13.76 6.28
CA GLN A 15 -34.80 14.87 6.65
C GLN A 15 -34.13 16.22 6.36
N PRO A 16 -34.90 17.25 5.99
CA PRO A 16 -34.38 18.60 5.82
C PRO A 16 -33.74 19.10 7.13
N GLY A 17 -32.52 19.63 7.05
CA GLY A 17 -31.83 20.19 8.21
C GLY A 17 -30.35 20.48 7.97
N PRO A 18 -29.63 21.01 8.98
CA PRO A 18 -28.22 21.39 8.87
C PRO A 18 -27.30 20.24 8.42
N SER A 19 -27.61 19.01 8.83
CA SER A 19 -26.85 17.80 8.45
C SER A 19 -26.98 17.46 6.96
N LEU A 20 -28.17 17.65 6.37
CA LEU A 20 -28.40 17.46 4.94
C LEU A 20 -27.66 18.52 4.12
N TRP A 21 -27.64 19.76 4.59
CA TRP A 21 -26.91 20.85 3.95
C TRP A 21 -25.39 20.61 3.97
N LEU A 22 -24.83 20.21 5.13
CA LEU A 22 -23.41 19.84 5.25
C LEU A 22 -23.04 18.64 4.36
N TYR A 23 -23.93 17.66 4.27
CA TYR A 23 -23.77 16.51 3.38
C TYR A 23 -23.74 16.93 1.91
N ALA A 24 -24.67 17.80 1.48
CA ALA A 24 -24.72 18.33 0.12
C ALA A 24 -23.46 19.15 -0.23
N LEU A 25 -22.99 20.00 0.69
CA LEU A 25 -21.75 20.77 0.53
C LEU A 25 -20.52 19.84 0.39
N ARG A 26 -20.41 18.82 1.25
CA ARG A 26 -19.34 17.82 1.15
C ARG A 26 -19.39 17.06 -0.18
N SER A 27 -20.59 16.66 -0.61
CA SER A 27 -20.77 15.96 -1.88
C SER A 27 -20.45 16.84 -3.09
N ALA A 28 -20.63 18.16 -3.00
CA ALA A 28 -20.25 19.08 -4.07
C ALA A 28 -18.72 19.23 -4.20
N LEU A 29 -18.00 19.15 -3.08
CA LEU A 29 -16.53 19.19 -3.06
C LEU A 29 -15.89 17.85 -3.44
N VAL A 30 -16.44 16.75 -2.92
CA VAL A 30 -15.98 15.38 -3.22
C VAL A 30 -16.74 14.91 -4.47
N GLN A 31 -16.19 15.19 -5.66
CA GLN A 31 -16.77 14.90 -6.98
C GLN A 31 -16.94 13.40 -7.32
N THR A 32 -17.17 12.52 -6.34
CA THR A 32 -17.46 11.11 -6.58
C THR A 32 -18.97 10.91 -6.61
N PRO A 33 -19.58 10.64 -7.78
CA PRO A 33 -21.01 10.37 -7.85
C PRO A 33 -21.33 9.12 -7.02
N ILE A 34 -22.32 9.25 -6.15
CA ILE A 34 -22.80 8.15 -5.31
C ILE A 34 -23.88 7.43 -6.12
N PRO A 35 -23.65 6.19 -6.59
CA PRO A 35 -24.64 5.47 -7.36
C PRO A 35 -25.90 5.22 -6.53
N ASP A 36 -27.05 5.27 -7.19
CA ASP A 36 -28.30 4.84 -6.59
C ASP A 36 -28.22 3.33 -6.30
N THR A 37 -28.71 2.95 -5.14
CA THR A 37 -28.73 1.57 -4.63
C THR A 37 -30.10 0.92 -4.82
N HIS A 38 -31.09 1.66 -5.33
CA HIS A 38 -32.47 1.21 -5.52
C HIS A 38 -33.08 0.62 -4.23
N GLY A 39 -32.76 1.25 -3.09
CA GLY A 39 -33.22 0.82 -1.78
C GLY A 39 -32.49 -0.40 -1.18
N LYS A 40 -31.54 -1.02 -1.91
CA LYS A 40 -30.71 -2.10 -1.36
C LYS A 40 -29.68 -1.50 -0.40
N GLN A 41 -29.49 -2.14 0.75
CA GLN A 41 -28.53 -1.68 1.76
C GLN A 41 -27.76 -2.85 2.35
N VAL A 42 -26.65 -2.53 3.01
CA VAL A 42 -25.92 -3.44 3.88
C VAL A 42 -25.98 -2.84 5.28
N ASP A 43 -26.66 -3.52 6.20
CA ASP A 43 -26.70 -3.12 7.60
C ASP A 43 -25.38 -3.49 8.29
N LEU A 44 -24.92 -2.56 9.13
CA LEU A 44 -23.76 -2.79 9.99
C LEU A 44 -24.25 -3.23 11.36
N ALA A 45 -23.45 -4.06 12.01
CA ALA A 45 -23.67 -4.52 13.37
C ALA A 45 -22.35 -4.55 14.14
N PRO A 46 -22.36 -4.39 15.47
CA PRO A 46 -21.21 -4.68 16.31
C PRO A 46 -20.77 -6.14 16.19
N LEU A 47 -19.63 -6.48 16.80
CA LEU A 47 -19.24 -7.88 16.91
C LEU A 47 -20.31 -8.65 17.72
N PRO A 48 -20.67 -9.87 17.26
CA PRO A 48 -21.58 -10.72 18.00
C PRO A 48 -20.93 -11.14 19.31
N LYS A 49 -21.68 -11.03 20.41
CA LYS A 49 -21.30 -11.54 21.73
C LYS A 49 -21.46 -13.06 21.78
N ARG A 50 -22.57 -13.56 21.27
CA ARG A 50 -22.87 -14.99 21.11
C ARG A 50 -24.02 -15.19 20.12
N ILE A 51 -24.21 -16.44 19.73
CA ILE A 51 -25.40 -16.91 19.03
C ILE A 51 -26.06 -17.92 19.96
N ASP A 52 -27.34 -17.73 20.26
CA ASP A 52 -28.07 -18.61 21.17
C ASP A 52 -28.45 -19.95 20.51
N GLU A 53 -29.05 -20.86 21.28
CA GLU A 53 -29.50 -22.17 20.81
C GLU A 53 -30.56 -22.09 19.69
N ARG A 54 -31.22 -20.95 19.54
CA ARG A 54 -32.22 -20.69 18.50
C ARG A 54 -31.59 -20.09 17.23
N GLY A 55 -30.28 -19.84 17.23
CA GLY A 55 -29.58 -19.19 16.13
C GLY A 55 -29.70 -17.66 16.13
N VAL A 56 -30.22 -17.05 17.19
CA VAL A 56 -30.37 -15.59 17.31
C VAL A 56 -29.06 -14.98 17.78
N VAL A 57 -28.63 -13.91 17.10
CA VAL A 57 -27.38 -13.20 17.41
C VAL A 57 -27.62 -12.17 18.51
N GLU A 58 -26.85 -12.27 19.60
CA GLU A 58 -26.76 -11.23 20.63
C GLU A 58 -25.54 -10.35 20.32
N PHE A 59 -25.74 -9.05 20.10
CA PHE A 59 -24.66 -8.10 19.81
C PHE A 59 -24.16 -7.40 21.07
N VAL A 60 -22.87 -7.04 21.09
CA VAL A 60 -22.30 -6.19 22.14
C VAL A 60 -22.75 -4.75 21.91
N ASP A 61 -23.29 -4.09 22.95
CA ASP A 61 -23.47 -2.65 22.94
C ASP A 61 -22.10 -1.96 22.95
N ASN A 62 -21.75 -1.35 21.82
CA ASN A 62 -20.50 -0.62 21.64
C ASN A 62 -20.71 0.91 21.64
N GLY A 63 -21.91 1.39 21.99
CA GLY A 63 -22.28 2.80 22.01
C GLY A 63 -22.27 3.49 20.65
N ARG A 64 -22.26 2.72 19.54
CA ARG A 64 -22.14 3.26 18.18
C ARG A 64 -23.46 3.21 17.40
N PRO A 65 -23.62 4.04 16.36
CA PRO A 65 -24.87 4.12 15.58
C PRO A 65 -25.32 2.80 14.96
N GLU A 66 -24.41 1.89 14.61
CA GLU A 66 -24.76 0.56 14.11
C GLU A 66 -25.52 -0.28 15.13
N TYR A 67 -25.16 -0.23 16.42
CA TYR A 67 -25.87 -0.96 17.47
C TYR A 67 -27.27 -0.40 17.67
N GLU A 68 -27.39 0.92 17.77
CA GLU A 68 -28.65 1.63 17.99
C GLU A 68 -29.72 1.30 16.94
N ARG A 69 -29.29 1.05 15.70
CA ARG A 69 -30.19 0.71 14.58
C ARG A 69 -30.74 -0.71 14.64
N ILE A 70 -29.95 -1.64 15.18
CA ILE A 70 -30.28 -3.07 15.17
C ILE A 70 -30.74 -3.60 16.52
N LYS A 71 -30.57 -2.85 17.62
CA LYS A 71 -30.83 -3.33 18.99
C LYS A 71 -32.26 -3.84 19.25
N LEU A 72 -33.24 -3.40 18.45
CA LEU A 72 -34.64 -3.84 18.53
C LEU A 72 -34.98 -4.95 17.52
N GLN A 73 -34.03 -5.36 16.68
CA GLN A 73 -34.22 -6.39 15.65
C GLN A 73 -33.75 -7.73 16.18
N THR A 74 -34.53 -8.78 15.92
CA THR A 74 -34.09 -10.16 16.12
C THR A 74 -33.41 -10.64 14.84
N ILE A 75 -32.10 -10.88 14.91
CA ILE A 75 -31.31 -11.30 13.75
C ILE A 75 -30.96 -12.78 13.90
N GLN A 76 -31.48 -13.61 12.99
CA GLN A 76 -31.20 -15.05 12.90
C GLN A 76 -30.65 -15.34 11.49
N PRO A 77 -29.32 -15.42 11.30
CA PRO A 77 -28.72 -15.61 9.99
C PRO A 77 -28.83 -17.07 9.53
N ASP A 78 -29.15 -17.27 8.25
CA ASP A 78 -29.08 -18.60 7.61
C ASP A 78 -27.65 -19.05 7.36
N VAL A 79 -26.74 -18.10 7.10
CA VAL A 79 -25.34 -18.35 6.76
C VAL A 79 -24.44 -17.35 7.49
N ILE A 80 -23.35 -17.86 8.06
CA ILE A 80 -22.30 -17.05 8.69
C ILE A 80 -21.00 -17.23 7.92
N VAL A 81 -20.43 -16.13 7.45
CA VAL A 81 -19.14 -16.12 6.76
C VAL A 81 -18.10 -15.44 7.66
N LEU A 82 -17.13 -16.22 8.16
CA LEU A 82 -16.08 -15.73 9.06
C LEU A 82 -14.90 -15.14 8.28
N CYS A 83 -14.91 -13.82 8.11
CA CYS A 83 -13.82 -13.06 7.49
C CYS A 83 -12.71 -12.68 8.49
N THR A 84 -12.31 -13.59 9.39
CA THR A 84 -11.39 -13.32 10.52
C THR A 84 -9.90 -13.25 10.10
N GLY A 85 -9.59 -13.60 8.85
CA GLY A 85 -8.26 -13.54 8.26
C GLY A 85 -7.52 -14.88 8.35
N TYR A 86 -6.20 -14.84 8.13
CA TYR A 86 -5.34 -16.01 8.04
C TYR A 86 -4.12 -15.88 8.95
N GLN A 87 -3.57 -17.02 9.39
CA GLN A 87 -2.29 -17.12 10.09
C GLN A 87 -1.22 -17.68 9.14
N GLN A 88 0.02 -17.23 9.31
CA GLN A 88 1.16 -17.70 8.54
C GLN A 88 1.83 -18.86 9.29
N THR A 89 1.99 -20.00 8.63
CA THR A 89 2.70 -21.17 9.18
C THR A 89 3.62 -21.79 8.13
N PHE A 90 4.71 -22.41 8.58
CA PHE A 90 5.72 -23.03 7.71
C PHE A 90 5.94 -24.49 8.13
N PRO A 91 4.98 -25.40 7.88
CA PRO A 91 5.00 -26.76 8.43
C PRO A 91 6.22 -27.58 7.96
N PHE A 92 6.75 -27.27 6.78
CA PHE A 92 7.92 -27.92 6.18
C PHE A 92 9.26 -27.56 6.82
N LEU A 93 9.34 -26.53 7.67
CA LEU A 93 10.57 -26.19 8.39
C LEU A 93 10.75 -27.10 9.61
N ASP A 94 11.99 -27.44 9.96
CA ASP A 94 12.30 -28.16 11.20
C ASP A 94 11.83 -27.34 12.41
N ASP A 95 11.30 -27.99 13.44
CA ASP A 95 10.83 -27.33 14.65
C ASP A 95 11.94 -26.51 15.32
N LYS A 96 13.21 -26.89 15.19
CA LYS A 96 14.34 -26.05 15.67
C LYS A 96 14.44 -24.71 14.95
N LEU A 97 14.04 -24.65 13.67
CA LEU A 97 13.96 -23.43 12.87
C LEU A 97 12.69 -22.64 13.19
N LYS A 98 11.58 -23.31 13.57
CA LYS A 98 10.32 -22.69 14.00
C LYS A 98 10.35 -22.14 15.43
N VAL A 99 10.99 -22.82 16.39
CA VAL A 99 11.05 -22.43 17.81
C VAL A 99 11.77 -21.08 18.00
N ASN A 100 12.58 -20.67 17.02
CA ASN A 100 13.23 -19.36 17.00
C ASN A 100 12.57 -18.34 16.04
N THR A 101 11.44 -18.65 15.41
CA THR A 101 10.71 -17.65 14.61
C THR A 101 9.84 -16.82 15.54
N ASN A 102 10.44 -15.78 16.12
CA ASN A 102 9.68 -14.55 16.38
C ASN A 102 8.97 -14.16 15.08
N HIS A 103 7.84 -13.42 15.19
CA HIS A 103 7.10 -12.97 14.01
C HIS A 103 8.07 -12.38 12.97
N LEU A 104 7.89 -12.68 11.67
CA LEU A 104 8.84 -12.33 10.59
C LEU A 104 9.30 -10.86 10.62
N SER A 105 8.51 -9.96 11.20
CA SER A 105 8.86 -8.55 11.46
C SER A 105 10.10 -8.33 12.34
N SER A 106 10.62 -9.34 13.04
CA SER A 106 11.89 -9.29 13.77
C SER A 106 13.10 -9.66 12.91
N HIS A 107 12.89 -10.19 11.70
CA HIS A 107 13.96 -10.45 10.74
C HIS A 107 14.50 -9.15 10.17
N VAL A 108 15.72 -9.20 9.63
CA VAL A 108 16.33 -8.05 8.93
C VAL A 108 15.41 -7.64 7.79
N ARG A 109 14.84 -6.43 7.90
CA ARG A 109 13.82 -5.90 6.97
C ARG A 109 12.60 -6.79 6.78
N GLY A 110 12.35 -7.75 7.68
CA GLY A 110 11.30 -8.75 7.51
C GLY A 110 11.64 -9.90 6.55
N ILE A 111 12.92 -10.08 6.20
CA ILE A 111 13.35 -11.00 5.14
C ILE A 111 14.14 -12.20 5.67
N TRP A 112 15.30 -11.99 6.31
CA TRP A 112 16.15 -13.09 6.82
C TRP A 112 16.58 -12.89 8.27
N ARG A 113 16.97 -13.98 8.94
CA ARG A 113 17.52 -13.95 10.30
C ARG A 113 18.99 -13.55 10.26
N ARG A 114 19.41 -12.62 11.12
CA ARG A 114 20.81 -12.15 11.14
C ARG A 114 21.81 -13.29 11.39
N GLU A 115 21.44 -14.27 12.21
CA GLU A 115 22.25 -15.43 12.54
C GLU A 115 22.22 -16.52 11.44
N GLN A 116 21.24 -16.47 10.54
CA GLN A 116 21.04 -17.45 9.48
C GLN A 116 20.62 -16.77 8.17
N PRO A 117 21.57 -16.09 7.48
CA PRO A 117 21.26 -15.30 6.29
C PRO A 117 20.91 -16.14 5.07
N THR A 118 21.24 -17.43 5.05
CA THR A 118 21.02 -18.35 3.92
C THR A 118 19.56 -18.74 3.69
N MET A 119 18.63 -18.28 4.53
CA MET A 119 17.19 -18.50 4.39
C MET A 119 16.44 -17.16 4.43
N GLY A 120 15.67 -16.88 3.37
CA GLY A 120 14.89 -15.66 3.23
C GLY A 120 13.38 -15.94 3.09
N PHE A 121 12.57 -15.09 3.71
CA PHE A 121 11.12 -15.08 3.62
C PHE A 121 10.68 -13.89 2.77
N LEU A 122 10.14 -14.15 1.58
CA LEU A 122 9.81 -13.13 0.57
C LEU A 122 8.30 -13.01 0.39
N GLY A 123 7.78 -11.78 0.31
CA GLY A 123 6.37 -11.49 0.11
C GLY A 123 5.49 -11.61 1.35
N PHE A 124 6.07 -11.78 2.54
CA PHE A 124 5.31 -11.91 3.79
C PHE A 124 5.05 -10.57 4.51
N VAL A 125 5.57 -9.46 3.96
CA VAL A 125 5.25 -8.11 4.43
C VAL A 125 3.83 -7.71 4.03
N ARG A 126 3.20 -6.87 4.86
CA ARG A 126 1.84 -6.40 4.61
C ARG A 126 1.82 -4.89 4.40
N PRO A 127 1.80 -4.40 3.15
CA PRO A 127 1.66 -2.97 2.91
C PRO A 127 0.28 -2.47 3.35
N SER A 128 0.20 -1.25 3.91
CA SER A 128 -1.09 -0.55 4.16
C SER A 128 -1.89 -0.36 2.88
N LEU A 129 -1.18 0.07 1.83
CA LEU A 129 -1.67 0.33 0.48
C LEU A 129 -0.55 -0.04 -0.49
N GLY A 130 -0.87 -0.68 -1.61
CA GLY A 130 0.12 -1.06 -2.62
C GLY A 130 0.25 -2.56 -2.84
N ALA A 131 1.08 -2.94 -3.80
CA ALA A 131 1.19 -4.32 -4.29
C ALA A 131 2.34 -5.07 -3.61
N ILE A 132 2.08 -6.32 -3.20
CA ILE A 132 3.10 -7.21 -2.63
C ILE A 132 4.15 -7.66 -3.67
N PRO A 133 3.79 -8.04 -4.92
CA PRO A 133 4.78 -8.50 -5.91
C PRO A 133 6.01 -7.60 -6.10
N PRO A 134 5.90 -6.26 -6.27
CA PRO A 134 7.07 -5.40 -6.38
C PRO A 134 7.89 -5.34 -5.07
N LEU A 135 7.25 -5.42 -3.90
CA LEU A 135 8.00 -5.51 -2.65
C LEU A 135 8.75 -6.84 -2.54
N ALA A 136 8.13 -7.95 -2.93
CA ALA A 136 8.76 -9.26 -2.94
C ALA A 136 9.95 -9.31 -3.90
N GLU A 137 9.88 -8.62 -5.05
CA GLU A 137 11.02 -8.41 -5.94
C GLU A 137 12.17 -7.68 -5.23
N MET A 138 11.91 -6.52 -4.61
CA MET A 138 12.93 -5.75 -3.88
C MET A 138 13.52 -6.55 -2.70
N GLN A 139 12.68 -7.32 -1.98
CA GLN A 139 13.14 -8.22 -0.92
C GLN A 139 14.07 -9.31 -1.47
N ALA A 140 13.72 -9.91 -2.61
CA ALA A 140 14.53 -10.94 -3.26
C ALA A 140 15.87 -10.37 -3.68
N GLN A 141 15.87 -9.19 -4.31
CA GLN A 141 17.08 -8.48 -4.72
C GLN A 141 18.02 -8.19 -3.55
N LEU A 142 17.49 -7.66 -2.44
CA LEU A 142 18.28 -7.35 -1.25
C LEU A 142 18.85 -8.63 -0.64
N TRP A 143 18.04 -9.66 -0.50
CA TRP A 143 18.47 -10.94 0.09
C TRP A 143 19.53 -11.63 -0.77
N VAL A 144 19.34 -11.71 -2.09
CA VAL A 144 20.34 -12.27 -2.99
C VAL A 144 21.63 -11.46 -2.93
N LEU A 145 21.55 -10.13 -2.94
CA LEU A 145 22.72 -9.27 -2.85
C LEU A 145 23.49 -9.47 -1.54
N ASN A 146 22.78 -9.65 -0.42
CA ASN A 146 23.37 -10.01 0.88
C ASN A 146 24.15 -11.33 0.82
N LEU A 147 23.66 -12.32 0.07
CA LEU A 147 24.32 -13.61 -0.06
C LEU A 147 25.53 -13.57 -0.99
N VAL A 148 25.42 -12.91 -2.16
CA VAL A 148 26.43 -13.02 -3.22
C VAL A 148 27.47 -11.90 -3.20
N ALA A 149 27.12 -10.72 -2.68
CA ALA A 149 28.01 -9.57 -2.65
C ALA A 149 27.69 -8.63 -1.47
N PRO A 150 27.78 -9.09 -0.21
CA PRO A 150 27.42 -8.30 0.97
C PRO A 150 28.17 -6.97 1.07
N ARG A 151 29.40 -6.90 0.53
CA ARG A 151 30.20 -5.66 0.44
C ARG A 151 29.58 -4.54 -0.40
N LYS A 152 28.56 -4.84 -1.23
CA LYS A 152 27.82 -3.85 -2.02
C LYS A 152 26.62 -3.26 -1.27
N LEU A 153 26.25 -3.83 -0.13
CA LEU A 153 25.19 -3.30 0.72
C LEU A 153 25.67 -2.11 1.52
N SER A 154 24.76 -1.19 1.80
CA SER A 154 24.96 -0.22 2.86
C SER A 154 24.75 -0.88 4.24
N VAL A 155 25.07 -0.15 5.31
CA VAL A 155 24.92 -0.67 6.67
C VAL A 155 23.42 -0.79 7.00
N LEU A 156 22.96 -2.02 7.23
CA LEU A 156 21.55 -2.31 7.54
C LEU A 156 21.22 -1.98 9.00
N ASN A 157 20.92 -0.71 9.28
CA ASN A 157 20.62 -0.24 10.63
C ASN A 157 19.17 -0.60 11.04
N PRO A 158 18.93 -1.29 12.17
CA PRO A 158 17.58 -1.51 12.69
C PRO A 158 16.82 -0.21 13.00
N GLY A 159 17.52 0.91 13.22
CA GLY A 159 16.91 2.22 13.42
C GLY A 159 16.09 2.71 12.23
N ASP A 160 16.42 2.28 11.01
CA ASP A 160 15.73 2.72 9.80
C ASP A 160 14.30 2.16 9.71
N GLU A 161 14.00 1.11 10.46
CA GLU A 161 12.70 0.44 10.39
C GLU A 161 11.54 1.32 10.87
N ILE A 162 11.83 2.35 11.67
CA ILE A 162 10.83 3.31 12.14
C ILE A 162 10.25 4.14 10.98
N HIS A 163 10.98 4.28 9.87
CA HIS A 163 10.56 5.13 8.75
C HIS A 163 9.50 4.49 7.87
N TYR A 164 9.39 3.15 7.90
CA TYR A 164 8.45 2.42 7.06
C TYR A 164 7.48 1.52 7.84
N LYS A 165 7.77 1.13 9.10
CA LYS A 165 6.82 0.30 9.87
C LYS A 165 5.60 1.12 10.28
N LEU A 166 4.42 0.53 10.12
CA LEU A 166 3.17 1.15 10.56
C LEU A 166 3.03 1.04 12.08
N HIS A 167 2.67 2.16 12.71
CA HIS A 167 2.35 2.18 14.13
C HIS A 167 1.09 1.34 14.39
N SER A 168 1.26 0.26 15.12
CA SER A 168 0.19 -0.66 15.53
C SER A 168 0.23 -0.81 17.04
N LYS A 169 -0.92 -0.96 17.69
CA LYS A 169 -0.97 -1.28 19.12
C LYS A 169 -0.52 -2.73 19.32
N PRO A 170 0.08 -3.09 20.46
CA PRO A 170 0.47 -4.48 20.74
C PRO A 170 -0.69 -5.48 20.69
N ALA A 171 -1.92 -5.02 21.00
CA ALA A 171 -3.14 -5.82 20.95
C ALA A 171 -3.77 -5.92 19.55
N ASP A 172 -3.24 -5.21 18.55
CA ASP A 172 -3.78 -5.28 17.20
C ASP A 172 -3.44 -6.63 16.57
N ARG A 173 -4.38 -7.17 15.79
CA ARG A 173 -4.20 -8.45 15.07
C ARG A 173 -3.00 -8.43 14.12
N VAL A 174 -2.63 -7.25 13.61
CA VAL A 174 -1.58 -7.06 12.61
C VAL A 174 -0.63 -6.01 13.14
N THR A 175 0.58 -6.43 13.49
CA THR A 175 1.62 -5.57 14.09
C THR A 175 2.84 -5.38 13.18
N TYR A 176 2.80 -5.96 11.98
CA TYR A 176 3.92 -6.05 11.04
C TYR A 176 3.66 -5.31 9.72
N GLY A 177 2.66 -4.41 9.72
CA GLY A 177 2.34 -3.62 8.55
C GLY A 177 3.47 -2.66 8.19
N VAL A 178 3.62 -2.37 6.89
CA VAL A 178 4.60 -1.41 6.37
C VAL A 178 3.91 -0.37 5.47
N ASP A 179 4.46 0.83 5.39
CA ASP A 179 4.20 1.77 4.31
C ASP A 179 4.94 1.28 3.06
N HIS A 180 4.20 1.13 1.95
CA HIS A 180 4.73 0.48 0.74
C HIS A 180 5.87 1.27 0.10
N GLU A 181 5.64 2.57 -0.08
CA GLU A 181 6.55 3.49 -0.74
C GLU A 181 7.85 3.64 0.06
N SER A 182 7.72 3.89 1.37
CA SER A 182 8.86 4.06 2.28
C SER A 182 9.64 2.76 2.43
N TYR A 183 8.97 1.60 2.46
CA TYR A 183 9.66 0.31 2.54
C TYR A 183 10.45 0.02 1.26
N ALA A 184 9.85 0.20 0.07
CA ALA A 184 10.55 0.01 -1.20
C ALA A 184 11.77 0.94 -1.32
N TYR A 185 11.61 2.21 -0.93
CA TYR A 185 12.71 3.18 -0.92
C TYR A 185 13.82 2.80 0.07
N GLN A 186 13.48 2.33 1.28
CA GLN A 186 14.46 1.86 2.24
C GLN A 186 15.27 0.66 1.71
N LEU A 187 14.62 -0.32 1.07
CA LEU A 187 15.34 -1.44 0.46
C LEU A 187 16.26 -0.97 -0.68
N ALA A 188 15.86 0.07 -1.42
CA ALA A 188 16.72 0.66 -2.44
C ALA A 188 17.94 1.37 -1.84
N LEU A 189 17.79 2.07 -0.71
CA LEU A 189 18.92 2.65 0.06
C LEU A 189 19.85 1.56 0.58
N ASP A 190 19.29 0.48 1.14
CA ASP A 190 20.03 -0.69 1.63
C ASP A 190 20.91 -1.31 0.52
N MET A 191 20.42 -1.29 -0.72
CA MET A 191 21.12 -1.81 -1.91
C MET A 191 21.95 -0.76 -2.67
N ASN A 192 22.09 0.47 -2.18
CA ASN A 192 22.72 1.58 -2.92
C ASN A 192 22.15 1.77 -4.34
N SER A 193 20.84 1.60 -4.48
CA SER A 193 20.10 1.62 -5.76
C SER A 193 19.10 2.78 -5.84
N ALA A 194 18.98 3.61 -4.80
CA ALA A 194 18.15 4.81 -4.80
C ALA A 194 18.90 5.99 -5.45
N PRO A 195 18.53 6.43 -6.66
CA PRO A 195 19.22 7.53 -7.34
C PRO A 195 18.94 8.88 -6.67
N GLY A 196 20.01 9.65 -6.41
CA GLY A 196 19.91 11.04 -6.01
C GLY A 196 19.84 12.00 -7.20
N ILE A 197 19.65 13.29 -6.94
CA ILE A 197 19.57 14.31 -8.00
C ILE A 197 20.83 14.36 -8.89
N VAL A 198 22.00 14.14 -8.30
CA VAL A 198 23.29 14.11 -9.01
C VAL A 198 23.35 12.91 -9.97
N ASP A 199 22.82 11.76 -9.55
CA ASP A 199 22.78 10.56 -10.39
C ASP A 199 21.85 10.77 -11.57
N ILE A 200 20.67 11.34 -11.34
CA ILE A 200 19.73 11.67 -12.42
C ILE A 200 20.36 12.65 -13.41
N TRP A 201 21.00 13.72 -12.90
CA TRP A 201 21.70 14.68 -13.76
C TRP A 201 22.81 14.00 -14.59
N ARG A 202 23.58 13.09 -14.00
CA ARG A 202 24.60 12.31 -14.72
C ARG A 202 24.00 11.42 -15.80
N ILE A 203 22.91 10.70 -15.50
CA ILE A 203 22.20 9.83 -16.43
C ILE A 203 21.70 10.65 -17.63
N THR A 204 21.10 11.82 -17.38
CA THR A 204 20.60 12.70 -18.45
C THR A 204 21.70 13.19 -19.39
N ARG A 205 22.92 13.40 -18.89
CA ARG A 205 24.07 13.82 -19.72
C ARG A 205 24.75 12.69 -20.48
N THR A 206 24.75 11.48 -19.92
CA THR A 206 25.51 10.34 -20.46
C THR A 206 24.70 9.57 -21.50
N THR A 207 23.38 9.59 -21.38
CA THR A 207 22.50 8.81 -22.26
C THR A 207 22.21 9.59 -23.53
N GLN A 208 22.88 9.23 -24.62
CA GLN A 208 22.77 9.87 -25.95
C GLN A 208 21.35 9.76 -26.58
N ILE A 209 20.42 9.06 -25.91
CA ILE A 209 19.05 8.75 -26.37
C ILE A 209 18.02 9.77 -25.84
N LEU A 210 18.35 10.61 -24.85
CA LEU A 210 17.36 11.48 -24.20
C LEU A 210 17.24 12.84 -24.89
N THR A 211 16.09 13.07 -25.54
CA THR A 211 15.64 14.42 -25.94
C THR A 211 15.42 15.31 -24.70
N MET A 212 15.42 16.64 -24.86
CA MET A 212 15.12 17.59 -23.77
C MET A 212 13.81 17.25 -23.05
N HIS A 213 12.79 16.86 -23.81
CA HIS A 213 11.50 16.38 -23.29
C HIS A 213 11.65 15.14 -22.39
N SER A 214 12.46 14.15 -22.81
CA SER A 214 12.69 12.93 -22.04
C SER A 214 13.49 13.20 -20.75
N MET A 215 14.45 14.14 -20.79
CA MET A 215 15.18 14.57 -19.59
C MET A 215 14.25 15.22 -18.56
N CYS A 216 13.35 16.10 -19.00
CA CYS A 216 12.35 16.71 -18.12
C CYS A 216 11.40 15.67 -17.54
N ARG A 217 10.92 14.72 -18.35
CA ARG A 217 10.07 13.62 -17.86
C ARG A 217 10.78 12.78 -16.81
N LEU A 218 12.03 12.40 -17.03
CA LEU A 218 12.81 11.61 -16.08
C LEU A 218 12.94 12.34 -14.73
N LEU A 219 13.26 13.64 -14.74
CA LEU A 219 13.37 14.45 -13.53
C LEU A 219 12.05 14.56 -12.77
N ILE A 220 10.95 14.85 -13.48
CA ILE A 220 9.61 14.96 -12.89
C ILE A 220 9.17 13.61 -12.31
N ILE A 221 9.39 12.52 -13.05
CA ILE A 221 9.02 11.19 -12.60
C ILE A 221 9.84 10.77 -11.40
N TRP A 222 11.15 10.99 -11.42
CA TRP A 222 12.02 10.74 -10.28
C TRP A 222 11.53 11.50 -9.02
N ALA A 223 11.26 12.81 -9.14
CA ALA A 223 10.89 13.66 -8.01
C ALA A 223 9.45 13.47 -7.50
N PHE A 224 8.47 13.28 -8.39
CA PHE A 224 7.04 13.33 -8.04
C PHE A 224 6.28 12.02 -8.30
N GLY A 225 6.87 11.10 -9.06
CA GLY A 225 6.31 9.77 -9.27
C GLY A 225 6.42 8.88 -8.03
N ALA A 226 5.61 7.82 -7.98
CA ALA A 226 5.75 6.79 -6.95
C ALA A 226 7.14 6.10 -7.03
N HIS A 227 7.52 5.39 -5.98
CA HIS A 227 8.74 4.58 -5.87
C HIS A 227 8.58 3.27 -6.63
N PHE A 228 8.42 3.39 -7.95
CA PHE A 228 8.44 2.25 -8.86
C PHE A 228 9.79 1.54 -8.78
N ASN A 229 9.79 0.20 -8.76
CA ASN A 229 11.02 -0.59 -8.76
C ASN A 229 11.95 -0.22 -9.92
N THR A 230 11.39 0.13 -11.09
CA THR A 230 12.14 0.61 -12.25
C THR A 230 13.03 1.83 -11.94
N LYS A 231 12.61 2.74 -11.05
CA LYS A 231 13.46 3.86 -10.59
C LYS A 231 14.74 3.36 -9.93
N PHE A 232 14.64 2.27 -9.17
CA PHE A 232 15.76 1.65 -8.47
C PHE A 232 16.59 0.72 -9.37
N ARG A 233 16.26 0.66 -10.66
CA ARG A 233 17.05 -0.01 -11.70
C ARG A 233 17.89 0.96 -12.53
N LEU A 234 17.86 2.26 -12.22
CA LEU A 234 18.69 3.27 -12.88
C LEU A 234 20.16 3.22 -12.46
N ILE A 235 20.41 2.83 -11.21
CA ILE A 235 21.75 2.71 -10.64
C ILE A 235 21.83 1.48 -9.72
N GLY A 236 23.02 1.21 -9.20
CA GLY A 236 23.23 0.18 -8.20
C GLY A 236 23.45 -1.22 -8.80
N PRO A 237 23.47 -2.26 -7.94
CA PRO A 237 23.85 -3.62 -8.33
C PRO A 237 22.90 -4.31 -9.30
N TRP A 238 21.69 -3.78 -9.42
CA TRP A 238 20.60 -4.35 -10.20
C TRP A 238 20.19 -3.50 -11.41
N VAL A 239 21.11 -2.65 -11.89
CA VAL A 239 20.89 -1.75 -13.02
C VAL A 239 20.31 -2.48 -14.24
N TRP A 240 19.40 -1.82 -14.95
CA TRP A 240 18.79 -2.34 -16.17
C TRP A 240 18.77 -1.27 -17.26
N ASP A 241 19.33 -1.60 -18.43
CA ASP A 241 19.48 -0.64 -19.54
C ASP A 241 18.12 -0.06 -20.02
N GLY A 242 17.05 -0.84 -19.94
CA GLY A 242 15.69 -0.39 -20.31
C GLY A 242 15.00 0.49 -19.27
N ALA A 243 15.57 0.67 -18.07
CA ALA A 243 14.90 1.38 -16.98
C ALA A 243 14.61 2.85 -17.34
N THR A 244 15.55 3.51 -18.00
CA THR A 244 15.40 4.91 -18.42
C THR A 244 14.29 5.06 -19.45
N GLU A 245 14.26 4.20 -20.47
CA GLU A 245 13.25 4.22 -21.54
C GLU A 245 11.84 4.01 -20.96
N VAL A 246 11.68 3.01 -20.09
CA VAL A 246 10.41 2.72 -19.44
C VAL A 246 9.96 3.88 -18.56
N LEU A 247 10.87 4.50 -17.80
CA LEU A 247 10.50 5.63 -16.94
C LEU A 247 10.05 6.85 -17.75
N VAL A 248 10.65 7.15 -18.90
CA VAL A 248 10.23 8.32 -19.71
C VAL A 248 9.04 8.05 -20.63
N SER A 249 8.56 6.80 -20.66
CA SER A 249 7.41 6.36 -21.45
C SER A 249 6.11 7.08 -21.05
N ASP A 250 5.12 7.03 -21.94
CA ASP A 250 3.81 7.59 -21.66
C ASP A 250 3.10 6.85 -20.52
N GLU A 251 3.34 5.55 -20.33
CA GLU A 251 2.72 4.77 -19.25
C GLU A 251 3.03 5.37 -17.88
N PHE A 252 4.32 5.58 -17.58
CA PHE A 252 4.75 6.18 -16.32
C PHE A 252 4.37 7.65 -16.23
N TRP A 253 4.44 8.39 -17.35
CA TRP A 253 4.00 9.78 -17.39
C TRP A 253 2.53 9.93 -16.98
N HIS A 254 1.64 9.08 -17.50
CA HIS A 254 0.21 9.11 -17.17
C HIS A 254 -0.10 8.85 -15.69
N THR A 255 0.78 8.17 -14.95
CA THR A 255 0.57 7.96 -13.51
C THR A 255 0.65 9.26 -12.70
N ILE A 256 1.39 10.26 -13.20
CA ILE A 256 1.59 11.55 -12.55
C ILE A 256 0.56 12.56 -13.03
N THR A 257 0.29 12.59 -14.35
CA THR A 257 -0.59 13.59 -14.96
C THR A 257 -2.07 13.40 -14.64
N ARG A 258 -2.47 12.21 -14.17
CA ARG A 258 -3.83 11.95 -13.67
C ARG A 258 -4.18 12.66 -12.36
N ARG A 259 -3.24 13.40 -11.74
CA ARG A 259 -3.46 14.17 -10.50
C ARG A 259 -3.96 15.59 -10.86
N PRO A 260 -5.27 15.88 -10.74
CA PRO A 260 -5.86 17.08 -11.32
C PRO A 260 -5.31 18.38 -10.71
N LEU A 261 -4.99 18.37 -9.42
CA LEU A 261 -4.58 19.56 -8.66
C LEU A 261 -3.16 20.06 -8.96
N LEU A 262 -2.27 19.23 -9.53
CA LEU A 262 -0.87 19.62 -9.83
C LEU A 262 -0.60 19.72 -11.33
N PHE A 263 -1.33 18.96 -12.14
CA PHE A 263 -1.00 18.76 -13.56
C PHE A 263 -2.24 18.82 -14.48
N GLY A 264 -3.44 19.03 -13.92
CA GLY A 264 -4.71 18.95 -14.66
C GLY A 264 -4.97 20.11 -15.62
N GLU A 265 -4.39 21.30 -15.39
CA GLU A 265 -4.58 22.46 -16.27
C GLU A 265 -3.29 22.92 -16.98
N THR A 266 -2.11 22.60 -16.45
CA THR A 266 -0.82 23.12 -16.95
C THR A 266 -0.15 22.24 -18.00
N LEU A 267 -0.48 20.95 -18.11
CA LEU A 267 0.13 20.07 -19.12
C LEU A 267 -0.63 20.03 -20.46
N THR A 268 -1.85 20.56 -20.51
CA THR A 268 -2.61 20.81 -21.76
C THR A 268 -1.94 21.89 -22.62
N ILE A 269 -1.01 22.68 -22.08
CA ILE A 269 -0.21 23.66 -22.85
C ILE A 269 0.71 22.95 -23.87
N SER A 270 1.00 21.66 -23.70
CA SER A 270 1.74 20.88 -24.71
C SER A 270 0.92 20.55 -25.97
N GLU A 271 -0.41 20.67 -25.92
CA GLU A 271 -1.26 20.63 -27.12
C GLU A 271 -1.31 21.98 -27.85
N LEU A 272 -0.98 23.08 -27.16
CA LEU A 272 -0.90 24.44 -27.74
C LEU A 272 0.45 24.74 -28.41
N LEU A 273 1.49 23.93 -28.18
CA LEU A 273 2.81 24.04 -28.81
C LEU A 273 3.01 23.07 -30.00
N ARG A 274 1.93 22.41 -30.45
CA ARG A 274 1.85 21.69 -31.73
C ARG A 274 1.05 22.46 -32.79
N GLY A 275 1.06 23.79 -32.71
CA GLY A 275 0.68 24.71 -33.77
C GLY A 275 1.92 25.31 -34.43
#